data_AF-A0A9D8MUX0-F1
#
_entry.id   AF-A0A9D8MUX0-F1
#
_cell.length_a   1.000
_cell.length_b   1.000
_cell.length_c   1.000
_cell.angle_alpha   90.00
_cell.angle_beta   90.00
_cell.angle_gamma   90.00
#
_symmetry.space_group_name_H-M   'P 1'
#
loop_
_entity.id
_entity.type
_entity.pdbx_description
1 polymer ?
#
loop_
_entity_poly.entity_id
_entity_poly.type
_entity_poly.pdbx_seq_one_letter_code
_entity_poly.pdbx_strand_id
1 'polypeptide(L)'
;MRKILLATLFLLMAGIQTANAQTVHLKLSNGSNYFYGIDELDSIMFITESFAGGYECVDLELPSGTIWATCNVGASSPEDFGGHFAWGETETKSSFDWNSYKWMNEGQSSFTQLNTYTFPDGQTEGCWYEGKTFVGDSLNQLLLVHDAAAANWGTKWQMPTKEQFQELINSAYTTTEWTQLNGVNGRKITSNSNGKSIFLPAAGEYYGTYLDESLGTYWSCELSTDYCNRANYLSFNSDRIFVTSFNRSLGHSIRPVRTREHEYVDLELPSGTLWASCNVGANNPWDFGAYFAWGEIEPKQESNYNWSAYKWCEGTKRTITKYCTDWSYCDEYADPDGKIELEPMDDAATVNWGSQWQMPSLAQCLELLNPNYTTWMWTQQNEVYGIKITSKRNGKSIFLPATGDPPHGKFSADDIIFGFYWSRTINTHYPHRAYSLGITFENIMNDFYDRNSGYSVRPV
;
A
#
# COMPACT_ATOMS: atom_id res chain seq x y z
N MET A 1 26.53 -26.12 10.37
CA MET A 1 27.44 -25.44 11.33
C MET A 1 28.04 -24.20 10.67
N ARG A 2 27.42 -23.03 10.88
CA ARG A 2 28.08 -21.73 10.68
C ARG A 2 28.05 -21.02 12.03
N LYS A 3 29.24 -20.85 12.61
CA LYS A 3 29.46 -20.23 13.92
C LYS A 3 29.25 -18.72 13.76
N ILE A 4 28.34 -18.18 14.55
CA ILE A 4 28.19 -16.73 14.75
C ILE A 4 29.34 -16.31 15.67
N LEU A 5 30.21 -15.40 15.19
CA LEU A 5 31.21 -14.75 16.03
C LEU A 5 30.50 -13.72 16.90
N LEU A 6 30.38 -13.99 18.21
CA LEU A 6 30.27 -12.93 19.21
C LEU A 6 31.66 -12.33 19.40
N ALA A 7 31.81 -11.04 19.10
CA ALA A 7 32.95 -10.26 19.54
C ALA A 7 32.53 -9.46 20.79
N THR A 8 32.72 -10.05 21.96
CA THR A 8 32.70 -9.36 23.26
C THR A 8 34.07 -8.75 23.51
N LEU A 9 34.17 -7.41 23.50
CA LEU A 9 35.41 -6.72 23.85
C LEU A 9 35.44 -6.46 25.37
N PHE A 10 36.31 -7.18 26.08
CA PHE A 10 36.61 -6.95 27.50
C PHE A 10 37.50 -5.71 27.65
N LEU A 11 37.05 -4.71 28.44
CA LEU A 11 37.92 -3.66 28.97
C LEU A 11 38.66 -4.20 30.21
N LEU A 12 39.97 -4.42 30.09
CA LEU A 12 40.87 -4.59 31.23
C LEU A 12 41.48 -3.22 31.58
N MET A 13 41.19 -2.72 32.77
CA MET A 13 41.86 -1.55 33.34
C MET A 13 43.27 -1.90 33.81
N ALA A 14 44.28 -1.15 33.35
CA ALA A 14 45.36 -0.62 34.20
C ALA A 14 46.22 0.38 33.40
N GLY A 15 46.28 1.63 33.85
CA GLY A 15 47.27 2.60 33.40
C GLY A 15 46.73 4.03 33.42
N ILE A 16 47.11 4.81 34.43
CA ILE A 16 46.87 6.27 34.45
C ILE A 16 47.76 6.90 33.37
N GLN A 17 47.16 7.33 32.26
CA GLN A 17 47.76 8.27 31.31
C GLN A 17 46.65 9.23 30.82
N THR A 18 46.97 10.53 30.95
CA THR A 18 46.34 11.74 30.37
C THR A 18 45.08 11.54 29.53
N ALA A 19 43.99 12.23 29.91
CA ALA A 19 42.74 12.31 29.17
C ALA A 19 42.98 12.83 27.74
N ASN A 20 43.25 11.91 26.81
CA ASN A 20 43.14 12.19 25.38
C ASN A 20 41.65 12.17 25.05
N ALA A 21 41.15 13.27 24.47
CA ALA A 21 39.79 13.33 23.95
C ALA A 21 39.60 12.15 22.98
N GLN A 22 38.65 11.27 23.30
CA GLN A 22 38.32 10.15 22.44
C GLN A 22 37.43 10.68 21.32
N THR A 23 37.77 10.34 20.07
CA THR A 23 37.02 10.78 18.89
C THR A 23 36.49 9.57 18.13
N VAL A 24 35.29 9.73 17.57
CA VAL A 24 34.67 8.74 16.69
C VAL A 24 35.00 9.10 15.24
N HIS A 25 35.59 8.15 14.52
CA HIS A 25 36.04 8.33 13.14
C HIS A 25 35.12 7.56 12.19
N LEU A 26 34.37 8.26 11.34
CA LEU A 26 33.54 7.66 10.30
C LEU A 26 34.19 7.87 8.93
N LYS A 27 34.65 6.79 8.30
CA LYS A 27 35.25 6.80 6.97
C LYS A 27 34.29 6.21 5.95
N LEU A 28 33.85 7.02 5.00
CA LEU A 28 32.93 6.62 3.94
C LEU A 28 33.66 6.00 2.74
N SER A 29 32.96 5.15 1.98
CA SER A 29 33.49 4.48 0.78
C SER A 29 33.86 5.43 -0.36
N ASN A 30 33.25 6.62 -0.39
CA ASN A 30 33.60 7.70 -1.31
C ASN A 30 34.86 8.49 -0.89
N GLY A 31 35.50 8.11 0.22
CA GLY A 31 36.73 8.73 0.73
C GLY A 31 36.52 9.86 1.75
N SER A 32 35.29 10.29 2.00
CA SER A 32 34.98 11.32 3.01
C SER A 32 35.22 10.80 4.43
N ASN A 33 35.70 11.68 5.31
CA ASN A 33 35.94 11.37 6.73
C ASN A 33 35.22 12.38 7.62
N TYR A 34 34.56 11.88 8.66
CA TYR A 34 33.92 12.68 9.70
C TYR A 34 34.51 12.32 11.07
N PHE A 35 34.64 13.33 11.93
CA PHE A 35 35.24 13.24 13.25
C PHE A 35 34.30 13.89 14.25
N TYR A 36 33.96 13.16 15.31
CA TYR A 36 33.10 13.66 16.39
C TYR A 36 33.79 13.45 17.74
N GLY A 37 33.73 14.45 18.62
CA GLY A 37 34.14 14.27 20.01
C GLY A 37 33.16 13.34 20.74
N ILE A 38 33.66 12.45 21.61
CA ILE A 38 32.79 11.57 22.41
C ILE A 38 31.84 12.36 23.33
N ASP A 39 32.25 13.56 23.73
CA ASP A 39 31.50 14.53 24.53
C ASP A 39 30.41 15.27 23.75
N GLU A 40 30.45 15.22 22.42
CA GLU A 40 29.45 15.81 21.52
C GLU A 40 28.38 14.79 21.08
N LEU A 41 28.55 13.51 21.43
CA LEU A 41 27.72 12.41 20.95
C LEU A 41 26.80 11.87 22.06
N ASP A 42 25.49 11.90 21.81
CA ASP A 42 24.50 11.28 22.68
C ASP A 42 24.35 9.77 22.40
N SER A 43 24.30 9.37 21.12
CA SER A 43 24.28 7.95 20.71
C SER A 43 24.81 7.75 19.28
N ILE A 44 25.25 6.53 18.97
CA ILE A 44 25.59 6.09 17.61
C ILE A 44 24.69 4.91 17.26
N MET A 45 23.78 5.12 16.31
CA MET A 45 22.86 4.10 15.83
C MET A 45 23.25 3.70 14.40
N PHE A 46 23.41 2.39 14.19
CA PHE A 46 23.55 1.82 12.84
C PHE A 46 22.18 1.38 12.39
N ILE A 47 21.59 2.11 11.45
CA ILE A 47 20.18 1.92 11.10
C ILE A 47 20.11 1.20 9.77
N THR A 48 19.51 0.01 9.77
CA THR A 48 19.26 -0.81 8.59
C THR A 48 17.88 -0.56 7.99
N GLU A 49 17.08 0.31 8.61
CA GLU A 49 15.68 0.55 8.27
C GLU A 49 15.47 1.92 7.62
N SER A 50 14.48 1.97 6.72
CA SER A 50 14.17 3.16 5.94
C SER A 50 13.58 4.25 6.84
N PHE A 51 14.16 5.44 6.83
CA PHE A 51 13.52 6.64 7.38
C PHE A 51 12.62 7.26 6.33
N ALA A 52 11.33 7.38 6.63
CA ALA A 52 10.38 8.06 5.77
C ALA A 52 9.71 9.20 6.55
N GLY A 53 10.03 10.45 6.19
CA GLY A 53 9.45 11.61 6.85
C GLY A 53 9.85 11.78 8.33
N GLY A 54 11.03 11.29 8.73
CA GLY A 54 11.55 11.42 10.10
C GLY A 54 11.20 10.26 11.04
N TYR A 55 10.42 9.29 10.58
CA TYR A 55 10.05 8.10 11.36
C TYR A 55 10.66 6.84 10.77
N GLU A 56 11.10 5.93 11.64
CA GLU A 56 11.60 4.61 11.26
C GLU A 56 10.45 3.71 10.82
N CYS A 57 10.68 2.95 9.75
CA CYS A 57 9.66 2.10 9.15
C CYS A 57 10.24 0.86 8.48
N VAL A 58 9.42 -0.19 8.45
CA VAL A 58 9.75 -1.50 7.94
C VAL A 58 8.84 -1.83 6.78
N ASP A 59 9.46 -2.07 5.63
CA ASP A 59 8.80 -2.73 4.51
C ASP A 59 8.88 -4.26 4.71
N LEU A 60 7.74 -4.84 5.08
CA LEU A 60 7.58 -6.29 5.27
C LEU A 60 7.43 -7.03 3.93
N GLU A 61 7.40 -6.34 2.79
CA GLU A 61 7.17 -6.92 1.46
C GLU A 61 5.89 -7.76 1.41
N LEU A 62 4.82 -7.24 2.05
CA LEU A 62 3.49 -7.80 1.93
C LEU A 62 2.88 -7.41 0.55
N PRO A 63 1.94 -8.20 0.01
CA PRO A 63 1.35 -7.95 -1.31
C PRO A 63 0.85 -6.52 -1.55
N SER A 64 0.30 -5.85 -0.53
CA SER A 64 -0.19 -4.48 -0.60
C SER A 64 0.91 -3.43 -0.81
N GLY A 65 2.19 -3.78 -0.64
CA GLY A 65 3.31 -2.82 -0.67
C GLY A 65 3.30 -1.84 0.51
N THR A 66 2.52 -2.13 1.55
CA THR A 66 2.38 -1.30 2.74
C THR A 66 3.67 -1.30 3.56
N ILE A 67 4.16 -0.11 3.88
CA ILE A 67 5.30 0.09 4.77
C ILE A 67 4.77 0.47 6.16
N TRP A 68 5.20 -0.27 7.17
CA TRP A 68 4.72 -0.16 8.54
C TRP A 68 5.67 0.69 9.40
N ALA A 69 5.15 1.60 10.20
CA ALA A 69 5.95 2.30 11.21
C ALA A 69 6.49 1.33 12.28
N THR A 70 7.68 1.59 12.80
CA THR A 70 8.22 0.82 13.93
C THR A 70 7.62 1.19 15.27
N CYS A 71 6.96 2.36 15.38
CA CYS A 71 6.34 2.85 16.61
C CYS A 71 4.87 3.25 16.42
N ASN A 72 4.11 3.31 17.52
CA ASN A 72 2.76 3.89 17.54
C ASN A 72 2.81 5.41 17.41
N VAL A 73 1.70 6.04 17.01
CA VAL A 73 1.57 7.51 17.13
C VAL A 73 1.79 7.91 18.59
N GLY A 74 2.70 8.85 18.84
CA GLY A 74 3.06 9.32 20.18
C GLY A 74 4.07 8.45 20.93
N ALA A 75 4.55 7.34 20.34
CA ALA A 75 5.64 6.53 20.88
C ALA A 75 7.00 6.96 20.30
N SER A 76 8.08 6.82 21.08
CA SER A 76 9.46 7.05 20.62
C SER A 76 10.20 5.75 20.32
N SER A 77 9.75 4.62 20.90
CA SER A 77 10.33 3.29 20.70
C SER A 77 9.26 2.26 20.35
N PRO A 78 9.61 1.13 19.68
CA PRO A 78 8.63 0.15 19.21
C PRO A 78 7.77 -0.49 20.30
N GLU A 79 8.31 -0.61 21.51
CA GLU A 79 7.64 -1.16 22.69
C GLU A 79 6.78 -0.14 23.45
N ASP A 80 6.97 1.16 23.21
CA ASP A 80 6.18 2.20 23.88
C ASP A 80 4.73 2.18 23.37
N PHE A 81 3.77 2.38 24.28
CA PHE A 81 2.35 2.29 23.95
C PHE A 81 1.87 3.42 23.04
N GLY A 82 2.53 4.59 23.10
CA GLY A 82 2.10 5.78 22.39
C GLY A 82 0.78 6.34 22.94
N GLY A 83 0.05 7.06 22.08
CA GLY A 83 -1.26 7.61 22.40
C GLY A 83 -2.41 6.66 22.08
N HIS A 84 -3.51 6.84 22.80
CA HIS A 84 -4.80 6.23 22.49
C HIS A 84 -5.74 7.27 21.92
N PHE A 85 -6.51 6.86 20.92
CA PHE A 85 -7.39 7.73 20.14
C PHE A 85 -8.78 7.09 20.06
N ALA A 86 -9.82 7.91 20.17
CA ALA A 86 -11.13 7.50 19.68
C ALA A 86 -11.14 7.60 18.15
N TRP A 87 -11.91 6.77 17.47
CA TRP A 87 -11.88 6.72 16.01
C TRP A 87 -12.33 8.06 15.40
N GLY A 88 -11.54 8.59 14.46
CA GLY A 88 -11.78 9.89 13.84
C GLY A 88 -11.49 11.10 14.73
N GLU A 89 -10.82 10.92 15.86
CA GLU A 89 -10.21 11.98 16.66
C GLU A 89 -8.70 11.98 16.47
N THR A 90 -8.10 13.16 16.37
CA THR A 90 -6.66 13.34 16.07
C THR A 90 -5.81 13.64 17.30
N GLU A 91 -6.45 13.85 18.45
CA GLU A 91 -5.84 14.18 19.73
C GLU A 91 -6.21 13.13 20.78
N THR A 92 -5.32 12.91 21.73
CA THR A 92 -5.56 12.03 22.88
C THR A 92 -6.45 12.72 23.92
N LYS A 93 -7.17 11.95 24.72
CA LYS A 93 -8.00 12.46 25.82
C LYS A 93 -7.97 11.54 27.03
N SER A 94 -8.54 11.98 28.16
CA SER A 94 -8.51 11.26 29.43
C SER A 94 -9.67 10.29 29.66
N SER A 95 -10.74 10.36 28.87
CA SER A 95 -11.88 9.45 28.93
C SER A 95 -12.34 9.07 27.53
N PHE A 96 -12.64 7.80 27.31
CA PHE A 96 -13.03 7.23 26.02
C PHE A 96 -14.40 6.56 26.12
N ASP A 97 -15.44 7.36 25.95
CA ASP A 97 -16.84 6.93 26.02
C ASP A 97 -17.70 7.79 25.08
N TRP A 98 -18.98 7.46 24.94
CA TRP A 98 -19.88 8.22 24.08
C TRP A 98 -20.08 9.67 24.53
N ASN A 99 -19.98 9.98 25.83
CA ASN A 99 -20.16 11.35 26.33
C ASN A 99 -18.98 12.27 25.98
N SER A 100 -17.79 11.68 25.84
CA SER A 100 -16.55 12.37 25.48
C SER A 100 -16.22 12.30 23.99
N TYR A 101 -17.08 11.66 23.18
CA TYR A 101 -16.80 11.41 21.76
C TYR A 101 -17.16 12.60 20.87
N LYS A 102 -16.23 13.02 20.02
CA LYS A 102 -16.31 14.24 19.20
C LYS A 102 -17.52 14.28 18.26
N TRP A 103 -17.92 13.12 17.71
CA TRP A 103 -18.93 13.01 16.66
C TRP A 103 -20.35 12.79 17.20
N MET A 104 -20.63 13.35 18.37
CA MET A 104 -21.90 13.25 19.08
C MET A 104 -22.62 14.59 19.09
N ASN A 105 -23.95 14.55 19.14
CA ASN A 105 -24.73 15.74 19.48
C ASN A 105 -24.36 16.26 20.87
N GLU A 106 -24.33 17.58 21.02
CA GLU A 106 -23.89 18.23 22.25
C GLU A 106 -24.69 17.76 23.48
N GLY A 107 -23.98 17.38 24.54
CA GLY A 107 -24.56 16.91 25.80
C GLY A 107 -25.17 15.51 25.76
N GLN A 108 -24.96 14.73 24.69
CA GLN A 108 -25.48 13.37 24.57
C GLN A 108 -24.43 12.31 24.92
N SER A 109 -24.90 11.15 25.38
CA SER A 109 -24.05 10.04 25.85
C SER A 109 -24.47 8.66 25.31
N SER A 110 -25.33 8.61 24.30
CA SER A 110 -25.80 7.38 23.65
C SER A 110 -25.34 7.34 22.20
N PHE A 111 -24.86 6.20 21.73
CA PHE A 111 -24.44 6.02 20.33
C PHE A 111 -25.54 6.39 19.31
N THR A 112 -26.81 6.37 19.71
CA THR A 112 -27.94 6.83 18.90
C THR A 112 -27.90 8.33 18.58
N GLN A 113 -26.96 9.09 19.15
CA GLN A 113 -26.80 10.53 18.96
C GLN A 113 -25.55 10.90 18.14
N LEU A 114 -25.01 9.94 17.38
CA LEU A 114 -23.94 10.18 16.40
C LEU A 114 -24.42 11.09 15.27
N ASN A 115 -23.64 12.14 14.97
CA ASN A 115 -24.01 13.15 13.96
C ASN A 115 -23.08 13.21 12.75
N THR A 116 -21.99 12.46 12.75
CA THR A 116 -21.00 12.42 11.67
C THR A 116 -20.61 10.97 11.40
N TYR A 117 -20.22 10.65 10.18
CA TYR A 117 -19.85 9.31 9.74
C TYR A 117 -20.97 8.28 9.95
N THR A 118 -22.12 8.56 9.36
CA THR A 118 -23.35 7.78 9.46
C THR A 118 -23.75 7.25 8.09
N PHE A 119 -24.23 6.02 8.05
CA PHE A 119 -24.72 5.38 6.83
C PHE A 119 -25.99 4.58 7.13
N PRO A 120 -26.75 4.14 6.11
CA PRO A 120 -27.99 3.39 6.30
C PRO A 120 -27.76 1.98 6.90
N ASP A 121 -27.49 1.88 8.19
CA ASP A 121 -27.17 0.65 8.92
C ASP A 121 -28.40 -0.10 9.48
N GLY A 122 -29.60 0.46 9.29
CA GLY A 122 -30.87 -0.11 9.75
C GLY A 122 -31.18 0.16 11.22
N GLN A 123 -30.32 0.89 11.95
CA GLN A 123 -30.56 1.27 13.34
C GLN A 123 -31.46 2.52 13.41
N THR A 124 -32.75 2.34 13.15
CA THR A 124 -33.73 3.44 13.04
C THR A 124 -33.96 4.25 14.33
N GLU A 125 -33.34 3.86 15.44
CA GLU A 125 -33.34 4.62 16.70
C GLU A 125 -32.27 5.73 16.74
N GLY A 126 -31.31 5.69 15.82
CA GLY A 126 -30.28 6.70 15.67
C GLY A 126 -30.83 8.02 15.13
N CYS A 127 -30.22 9.14 15.53
CA CYS A 127 -30.59 10.47 15.03
C CYS A 127 -30.28 10.69 13.54
N TRP A 128 -29.55 9.76 12.92
CA TRP A 128 -29.39 9.66 11.47
C TRP A 128 -30.61 9.06 10.76
N TYR A 129 -31.72 8.83 11.48
CA TYR A 129 -33.01 8.43 10.95
C TYR A 129 -34.15 9.35 11.41
N GLU A 130 -35.02 9.73 10.47
CA GLU A 130 -36.35 10.26 10.73
C GLU A 130 -37.39 9.17 10.46
N GLY A 131 -37.76 8.43 11.50
CA GLY A 131 -38.55 7.22 11.35
C GLY A 131 -37.75 6.12 10.63
N LYS A 132 -38.13 5.78 9.39
CA LYS A 132 -37.39 4.81 8.56
C LYS A 132 -36.55 5.48 7.46
N THR A 133 -36.63 6.80 7.36
CA THR A 133 -35.92 7.57 6.35
C THR A 133 -34.54 7.92 6.88
N PHE A 134 -33.49 7.53 6.17
CA PHE A 134 -32.12 7.92 6.50
C PHE A 134 -31.91 9.41 6.21
N VAL A 135 -31.34 10.13 7.18
CA VAL A 135 -31.06 11.58 7.12
C VAL A 135 -29.61 11.92 7.49
N GLY A 136 -28.75 10.91 7.63
CA GLY A 136 -27.33 11.07 7.94
C GLY A 136 -26.48 11.58 6.77
N ASP A 137 -25.18 11.76 7.03
CA ASP A 137 -24.21 12.36 6.10
C ASP A 137 -23.67 11.39 5.02
N SER A 138 -23.99 10.10 5.09
CA SER A 138 -23.50 9.04 4.19
C SER A 138 -21.97 8.90 4.15
N LEU A 139 -21.26 9.44 5.14
CA LEU A 139 -19.81 9.32 5.22
C LEU A 139 -19.44 7.98 5.84
N ASN A 140 -18.82 7.09 5.06
CA ASN A 140 -18.35 5.78 5.51
C ASN A 140 -16.83 5.59 5.36
N GLN A 141 -16.12 6.63 4.93
CA GLN A 141 -14.66 6.66 4.80
C GLN A 141 -14.09 7.78 5.67
N LEU A 142 -13.02 7.49 6.41
CA LEU A 142 -12.35 8.48 7.24
C LEU A 142 -11.75 9.58 6.36
N LEU A 143 -12.03 10.85 6.69
CA LEU A 143 -11.40 11.96 5.99
C LEU A 143 -9.97 12.11 6.49
N LEU A 144 -9.03 12.44 5.60
CA LEU A 144 -7.61 12.56 5.97
C LEU A 144 -7.35 13.54 7.12
N VAL A 145 -8.16 14.61 7.23
CA VAL A 145 -8.08 15.57 8.35
C VAL A 145 -8.51 15.00 9.70
N HIS A 146 -9.17 13.83 9.71
CA HIS A 146 -9.60 13.09 10.90
C HIS A 146 -8.79 11.81 11.10
N ASP A 147 -7.83 11.51 10.23
CA ASP A 147 -6.88 10.42 10.40
C ASP A 147 -5.79 10.86 11.39
N ALA A 148 -5.71 10.18 12.53
CA ALA A 148 -4.77 10.55 13.59
C ALA A 148 -3.31 10.30 13.21
N ALA A 149 -3.00 9.31 12.36
CA ALA A 149 -1.63 9.13 11.87
C ALA A 149 -1.26 10.27 10.92
N ALA A 150 -2.12 10.63 9.97
CA ALA A 150 -1.90 11.73 9.05
C ALA A 150 -1.78 13.08 9.76
N ALA A 151 -2.64 13.32 10.76
CA ALA A 151 -2.63 14.57 11.53
C ALA A 151 -1.37 14.73 12.38
N ASN A 152 -0.84 13.64 12.96
CA ASN A 152 0.32 13.69 13.84
C ASN A 152 1.66 13.57 13.08
N TRP A 153 1.73 12.78 12.01
CA TRP A 153 2.98 12.44 11.31
C TRP A 153 3.05 13.00 9.86
N GLY A 154 1.98 13.66 9.42
CA GLY A 154 1.87 14.26 8.08
C GLY A 154 1.17 13.36 7.06
N THR A 155 0.68 13.96 5.98
CA THR A 155 -0.22 13.33 4.98
C THR A 155 0.36 12.17 4.19
N LYS A 156 1.65 11.85 4.38
CA LYS A 156 2.28 10.65 3.82
C LYS A 156 2.06 9.40 4.70
N TRP A 157 1.54 9.60 5.91
CA TRP A 157 1.18 8.56 6.87
C TRP A 157 -0.33 8.51 7.03
N GLN A 158 -0.87 7.32 7.30
CA GLN A 158 -2.28 7.09 7.54
C GLN A 158 -2.48 5.93 8.52
N MET A 159 -3.68 5.82 9.08
CA MET A 159 -4.11 4.64 9.81
C MET A 159 -4.26 3.45 8.84
N PRO A 160 -3.97 2.21 9.27
CA PRO A 160 -4.09 1.05 8.39
C PRO A 160 -5.54 0.79 7.97
N THR A 161 -5.74 0.24 6.78
CA THR A 161 -7.04 -0.31 6.35
C THR A 161 -7.32 -1.64 7.07
N LYS A 162 -8.59 -2.07 7.03
CA LYS A 162 -8.98 -3.38 7.52
C LYS A 162 -8.23 -4.48 6.76
N GLU A 163 -8.12 -4.36 5.44
CA GLU A 163 -7.43 -5.31 4.56
C GLU A 163 -5.94 -5.35 4.85
N GLN A 164 -5.29 -4.22 5.13
CA GLN A 164 -3.88 -4.18 5.53
C GLN A 164 -3.65 -4.92 6.85
N PHE A 165 -4.54 -4.80 7.83
CA PHE A 165 -4.46 -5.63 9.04
C PHE A 165 -4.71 -7.11 8.74
N GLN A 166 -5.69 -7.42 7.89
CA GLN A 166 -6.02 -8.78 7.49
C GLN A 166 -4.82 -9.46 6.81
N GLU A 167 -4.12 -8.72 5.95
CA GLU A 167 -2.89 -9.13 5.29
C GLU A 167 -1.74 -9.32 6.29
N LEU A 168 -1.55 -8.37 7.21
CA LEU A 168 -0.50 -8.41 8.24
C LEU A 168 -0.58 -9.68 9.10
N ILE A 169 -1.79 -10.21 9.35
CA ILE A 169 -2.01 -11.39 10.18
C ILE A 169 -2.25 -12.68 9.37
N ASN A 170 -2.17 -12.61 8.04
CA ASN A 170 -2.38 -13.75 7.19
C ASN A 170 -1.14 -14.67 7.23
N SER A 171 -1.35 -15.93 7.62
CA SER A 171 -0.28 -16.91 7.77
C SER A 171 0.43 -17.28 6.46
N ALA A 172 -0.15 -16.96 5.30
CA ALA A 172 0.55 -17.08 4.02
C ALA A 172 1.70 -16.08 3.90
N TYR A 173 1.58 -14.89 4.52
CA TYR A 173 2.53 -13.78 4.36
C TYR A 173 3.39 -13.53 5.59
N THR A 174 2.88 -13.81 6.79
CA THR A 174 3.59 -13.54 8.05
C THR A 174 3.54 -14.70 9.04
N THR A 175 4.46 -14.66 10.00
CA THR A 175 4.41 -15.42 11.25
C THR A 175 4.23 -14.46 12.42
N THR A 176 3.41 -14.86 13.40
CA THR A 176 3.15 -14.05 14.60
C THR A 176 3.55 -14.81 15.86
N GLU A 177 4.23 -14.12 16.78
CA GLU A 177 4.71 -14.69 18.04
C GLU A 177 4.36 -13.74 19.19
N TRP A 178 3.79 -14.27 20.28
CA TRP A 178 3.66 -13.51 21.52
C TRP A 178 5.00 -13.53 22.25
N THR A 179 5.55 -12.35 22.51
CA THR A 179 6.90 -12.20 23.08
C THR A 179 7.02 -10.91 23.88
N GLN A 180 8.24 -10.62 24.35
CA GLN A 180 8.57 -9.36 25.00
C GLN A 180 9.65 -8.61 24.24
N LEU A 181 9.47 -7.30 24.10
CA LEU A 181 10.52 -6.37 23.68
C LEU A 181 10.79 -5.43 24.86
N ASN A 182 12.03 -5.44 25.37
CA ASN A 182 12.44 -4.64 26.53
C ASN A 182 11.51 -4.77 27.76
N GLY A 183 10.97 -5.98 27.97
CA GLY A 183 10.08 -6.30 29.10
C GLY A 183 8.60 -5.98 28.86
N VAL A 184 8.25 -5.34 27.74
CA VAL A 184 6.86 -5.06 27.36
C VAL A 184 6.31 -6.24 26.56
N ASN A 185 5.15 -6.76 26.96
CA ASN A 185 4.46 -7.82 26.25
C ASN A 185 3.85 -7.31 24.93
N GLY A 186 3.88 -8.15 23.90
CA GLY A 186 3.26 -7.82 22.62
C GLY A 186 3.39 -8.93 21.59
N ARG A 187 3.02 -8.61 20.35
CA ARG A 187 3.16 -9.50 19.20
C ARG A 187 4.32 -9.05 18.33
N LYS A 188 5.28 -9.95 18.09
CA LYS A 188 6.25 -9.81 17.00
C LYS A 188 5.65 -10.43 15.75
N ILE A 189 5.61 -9.67 14.66
CA ILE A 189 5.09 -10.09 13.36
C ILE A 189 6.24 -10.07 12.37
N THR A 190 6.56 -11.22 11.79
CA THR A 190 7.72 -11.41 10.91
C THR A 190 7.26 -11.80 9.52
N SER A 191 7.76 -11.11 8.49
CA SER A 191 7.49 -11.42 7.09
C SER A 191 8.11 -12.75 6.67
N ASN A 192 7.34 -13.55 5.93
CA ASN A 192 7.82 -14.80 5.35
C ASN A 192 8.72 -14.56 4.12
N SER A 193 8.61 -13.42 3.43
CA SER A 193 9.35 -13.12 2.20
C SER A 193 10.76 -12.61 2.48
N ASN A 194 10.92 -11.68 3.42
CA ASN A 194 12.20 -11.02 3.68
C ASN A 194 12.74 -11.16 5.12
N GLY A 195 11.98 -11.81 6.02
CA GLY A 195 12.39 -12.04 7.41
C GLY A 195 12.46 -10.81 8.30
N LYS A 196 12.10 -9.62 7.80
CA LYS A 196 11.96 -8.40 8.62
C LYS A 196 10.74 -8.52 9.51
N SER A 197 10.70 -7.75 10.60
CA SER A 197 9.63 -7.84 11.58
C SER A 197 9.28 -6.50 12.20
N ILE A 198 8.02 -6.35 12.61
CA ILE A 198 7.57 -5.27 13.50
C ILE A 198 7.14 -5.85 14.85
N PHE A 199 7.15 -5.01 15.89
CA PHE A 199 6.61 -5.34 17.21
C PHE A 199 5.39 -4.45 17.50
N LEU A 200 4.28 -5.08 17.86
CA LEU A 200 3.07 -4.40 18.33
C LEU A 200 2.94 -4.62 19.84
N PRO A 201 3.13 -3.60 20.69
CA PRO A 201 2.94 -3.74 22.13
C PRO A 201 1.47 -4.02 22.46
N ALA A 202 1.23 -4.77 23.53
CA ALA A 202 -0.09 -4.94 24.12
C ALA A 202 -0.47 -3.70 24.94
N ALA A 203 -0.70 -2.59 24.23
CA ALA A 203 -0.94 -1.25 24.80
C ALA A 203 -2.34 -1.06 25.44
N GLY A 204 -3.17 -2.10 25.41
CA GLY A 204 -4.50 -2.09 25.99
C GLY A 204 -5.58 -1.36 25.20
N GLU A 205 -6.75 -1.25 25.82
CA GLU A 205 -7.95 -0.56 25.34
C GLU A 205 -8.53 0.30 26.46
N TYR A 206 -8.96 1.53 26.14
CA TYR A 206 -9.67 2.39 27.08
C TYR A 206 -11.19 2.32 26.94
N TYR A 207 -11.88 2.11 28.06
CA TYR A 207 -13.32 2.33 28.23
C TYR A 207 -13.58 3.33 29.34
N GLY A 208 -14.06 4.53 28.98
CA GLY A 208 -14.05 5.69 29.87
C GLY A 208 -12.62 5.97 30.31
N THR A 209 -12.37 5.96 31.62
CA THR A 209 -11.03 6.14 32.21
C THR A 209 -10.33 4.82 32.54
N TYR A 210 -10.96 3.67 32.30
CA TYR A 210 -10.41 2.35 32.61
C TYR A 210 -9.56 1.84 31.44
N LEU A 211 -8.33 1.40 31.73
CA LEU A 211 -7.43 0.75 30.77
C LEU A 211 -7.43 -0.76 31.01
N ASP A 212 -7.81 -1.52 29.98
CA ASP A 212 -7.60 -2.97 29.94
C ASP A 212 -6.23 -3.28 29.33
N GLU A 213 -5.24 -3.58 30.16
CA GLU A 213 -3.87 -3.90 29.73
C GLU A 213 -3.70 -5.36 29.24
N SER A 214 -4.78 -6.16 29.18
CA SER A 214 -4.70 -7.58 28.81
C SER A 214 -4.60 -7.84 27.30
N LEU A 215 -4.73 -6.80 26.46
CA LEU A 215 -4.84 -6.88 25.01
C LEU A 215 -3.90 -5.89 24.31
N GLY A 216 -3.60 -6.13 23.04
CA GLY A 216 -3.18 -5.09 22.11
C GLY A 216 -4.32 -4.73 21.16
N THR A 217 -4.64 -3.43 21.04
CA THR A 217 -5.74 -2.96 20.20
C THR A 217 -5.31 -1.79 19.31
N TYR A 218 -5.66 -1.85 18.02
CA TYR A 218 -5.20 -0.89 17.00
C TYR A 218 -6.31 -0.53 16.01
N TRP A 219 -6.67 0.76 15.94
CA TRP A 219 -7.70 1.20 14.99
C TRP A 219 -7.26 1.06 13.54
N SER A 220 -8.22 0.67 12.69
CA SER A 220 -8.14 0.88 11.24
C SER A 220 -8.80 2.20 10.84
N CYS A 221 -8.54 2.69 9.63
CA CYS A 221 -9.20 3.89 9.07
C CYS A 221 -10.65 3.65 8.61
N GLU A 222 -11.21 2.45 8.80
CA GLU A 222 -12.51 2.08 8.26
C GLU A 222 -13.57 1.84 9.33
N LEU A 223 -14.80 2.29 9.03
CA LEU A 223 -15.98 1.91 9.79
C LEU A 223 -16.35 0.44 9.56
N SER A 224 -17.06 -0.14 10.52
CA SER A 224 -17.79 -1.39 10.28
C SER A 224 -18.79 -1.19 9.15
N THR A 225 -18.97 -2.19 8.30
CA THR A 225 -20.02 -2.19 7.26
C THR A 225 -21.41 -2.43 7.84
N ASP A 226 -21.49 -2.99 9.05
CA ASP A 226 -22.76 -3.42 9.64
C ASP A 226 -23.38 -2.33 10.51
N TYR A 227 -22.56 -1.54 11.20
CA TYR A 227 -23.03 -0.54 12.16
C TYR A 227 -22.16 0.72 12.16
N CYS A 228 -22.76 1.89 11.98
CA CYS A 228 -22.00 3.15 11.91
C CYS A 228 -21.38 3.57 13.25
N ASN A 229 -21.88 3.03 14.38
CA ASN A 229 -21.31 3.25 15.71
C ASN A 229 -20.06 2.40 15.98
N ARG A 230 -19.59 1.61 15.02
CA ARG A 230 -18.41 0.75 15.15
C ARG A 230 -17.37 1.03 14.08
N ALA A 231 -16.11 0.88 14.45
CA ALA A 231 -14.97 0.92 13.53
C ALA A 231 -14.20 -0.40 13.59
N ASN A 232 -13.51 -0.76 12.49
CA ASN A 232 -12.68 -1.96 12.47
C ASN A 232 -11.35 -1.70 13.20
N TYR A 233 -10.85 -2.71 13.89
CA TYR A 233 -9.60 -2.66 14.62
C TYR A 233 -8.95 -4.06 14.68
N LEU A 234 -7.64 -4.09 14.85
CA LEU A 234 -6.88 -5.29 15.15
C LEU A 234 -6.86 -5.50 16.67
N SER A 235 -7.19 -6.72 17.12
CA SER A 235 -7.13 -7.14 18.53
C SER A 235 -6.26 -8.38 18.68
N PHE A 236 -5.45 -8.43 19.73
CA PHE A 236 -4.69 -9.63 20.07
C PHE A 236 -4.40 -9.77 21.56
N ASN A 237 -4.08 -11.01 21.95
CA ASN A 237 -3.47 -11.38 23.23
C ASN A 237 -2.45 -12.50 23.00
N SER A 238 -2.04 -13.22 24.06
CA SER A 238 -1.11 -14.36 23.96
C SER A 238 -1.63 -15.48 23.06
N ASP A 239 -2.94 -15.68 23.01
CA ASP A 239 -3.55 -16.88 22.42
C ASP A 239 -4.03 -16.63 20.99
N ARG A 240 -4.55 -15.43 20.71
CA ARG A 240 -5.21 -15.10 19.44
C ARG A 240 -4.87 -13.71 18.93
N ILE A 241 -5.01 -13.54 17.62
CA ILE A 241 -4.91 -12.28 16.89
C ILE A 241 -5.96 -12.28 15.78
N PHE A 242 -6.75 -11.21 15.67
CA PHE A 242 -7.86 -11.12 14.71
C PHE A 242 -8.27 -9.66 14.45
N VAL A 243 -8.89 -9.43 13.30
CA VAL A 243 -9.53 -8.15 12.95
C VAL A 243 -11.03 -8.25 13.22
N THR A 244 -11.60 -7.28 13.91
CA THR A 244 -13.04 -7.19 14.19
C THR A 244 -13.48 -5.73 14.25
N SER A 245 -14.71 -5.45 14.67
CA SER A 245 -15.18 -4.08 14.89
C SER A 245 -15.77 -3.89 16.29
N PHE A 246 -15.59 -2.68 16.83
CA PHE A 246 -16.15 -2.32 18.14
C PHE A 246 -16.43 -0.83 18.24
N ASN A 247 -16.96 -0.39 19.39
CA ASN A 247 -17.46 0.96 19.59
C ASN A 247 -16.39 1.99 19.28
N ARG A 248 -16.68 2.86 18.31
CA ARG A 248 -15.72 3.82 17.77
C ARG A 248 -15.37 4.99 18.72
N SER A 249 -16.01 5.04 19.89
CA SER A 249 -15.72 5.98 20.99
C SER A 249 -14.61 5.54 21.94
N LEU A 250 -14.15 4.28 21.84
CA LEU A 250 -13.15 3.71 22.72
C LEU A 250 -11.73 4.08 22.30
N GLY A 251 -10.80 4.02 23.25
CA GLY A 251 -9.41 4.40 23.03
C GLY A 251 -8.57 3.20 22.61
N HIS A 252 -8.07 3.22 21.37
CA HIS A 252 -7.10 2.24 20.88
C HIS A 252 -5.85 2.93 20.37
N SER A 253 -4.75 2.19 20.27
CA SER A 253 -3.50 2.69 19.68
C SER A 253 -3.63 2.84 18.17
N ILE A 254 -2.69 3.56 17.57
CA ILE A 254 -2.56 3.69 16.13
C ILE A 254 -1.15 3.32 15.74
N ARG A 255 -1.04 2.37 14.80
CA ARG A 255 0.21 1.97 14.15
C ARG A 255 0.23 2.56 12.74
N PRO A 256 0.94 3.67 12.48
CA PRO A 256 0.93 4.30 11.17
C PRO A 256 1.45 3.39 10.07
N VAL A 257 0.87 3.54 8.90
CA VAL A 257 1.36 2.97 7.66
C VAL A 257 1.52 4.05 6.61
N ARG A 258 2.34 3.75 5.60
CA ARG A 258 2.47 4.56 4.39
C ARG A 258 2.54 3.68 3.17
N THR A 259 2.14 4.24 2.04
CA THR A 259 2.42 3.63 0.75
C THR A 259 3.87 3.89 0.36
N ARG A 260 4.44 2.96 -0.40
CA ARG A 260 5.75 3.15 -0.99
C ARG A 260 5.69 4.38 -1.92
N GLU A 261 6.68 5.26 -1.83
CA GLU A 261 6.82 6.34 -2.82
C GLU A 261 7.35 5.70 -4.11
N HIS A 262 6.60 5.86 -5.19
CA HIS A 262 7.00 5.37 -6.50
C HIS A 262 7.81 6.46 -7.21
N GLU A 263 8.97 6.08 -7.74
CA GLU A 263 9.77 6.99 -8.54
C GLU A 263 9.22 7.09 -9.96
N TYR A 264 9.40 8.25 -10.57
CA TYR A 264 9.10 8.47 -11.98
C TYR A 264 10.33 8.98 -12.73
N VAL A 265 10.32 8.78 -14.03
CA VAL A 265 11.30 9.28 -14.99
C VAL A 265 10.59 10.26 -15.91
N ASP A 266 11.02 11.53 -15.84
CA ASP A 266 10.64 12.52 -16.84
C ASP A 266 11.48 12.33 -18.11
N LEU A 267 10.88 11.77 -19.15
CA LEU A 267 11.49 11.61 -20.47
C LEU A 267 11.44 12.89 -21.32
N GLU A 268 10.81 13.97 -20.81
CA GLU A 268 10.53 15.22 -21.51
C GLU A 268 9.85 15.01 -22.88
N LEU A 269 8.91 14.05 -22.93
CA LEU A 269 8.05 13.86 -24.09
C LEU A 269 7.11 15.07 -24.25
N PRO A 270 6.63 15.37 -25.48
CA PRO A 270 5.78 16.53 -25.73
C PRO A 270 4.53 16.63 -24.82
N SER A 271 3.94 15.50 -24.42
CA SER A 271 2.79 15.48 -23.51
C SER A 271 3.11 15.93 -22.07
N GLY A 272 4.39 15.95 -21.67
CA GLY A 272 4.81 16.16 -20.28
C GLY A 272 4.54 14.96 -19.37
N THR A 273 4.18 13.80 -19.93
CA THR A 273 3.91 12.57 -19.17
C THR A 273 5.17 12.09 -18.45
N LEU A 274 5.03 11.84 -17.15
CA LEU A 274 6.05 11.22 -16.30
C LEU A 274 5.80 9.72 -16.28
N TRP A 275 6.84 8.89 -16.40
CA TRP A 275 6.67 7.43 -16.45
C TRP A 275 7.22 6.77 -15.18
N ALA A 276 6.47 5.85 -14.58
CA ALA A 276 6.93 5.10 -13.42
C ALA A 276 8.23 4.32 -13.68
N SER A 277 9.10 4.26 -12.68
CA SER A 277 10.36 3.52 -12.77
C SER A 277 10.18 1.99 -12.73
N CYS A 278 9.08 1.49 -12.16
CA CYS A 278 8.71 0.06 -12.11
C CYS A 278 7.22 -0.20 -12.43
N ASN A 279 6.84 -1.47 -12.57
CA ASN A 279 5.44 -1.88 -12.76
C ASN A 279 4.66 -1.86 -11.44
N VAL A 280 3.32 -1.81 -11.50
CA VAL A 280 2.48 -2.05 -10.32
C VAL A 280 2.80 -3.43 -9.73
N GLY A 281 3.03 -3.50 -8.42
CA GLY A 281 3.46 -4.71 -7.72
C GLY A 281 4.96 -5.05 -7.86
N ALA A 282 5.76 -4.21 -8.52
CA ALA A 282 7.21 -4.38 -8.64
C ALA A 282 7.97 -3.45 -7.68
N ASN A 283 9.08 -3.95 -7.14
CA ASN A 283 9.97 -3.17 -6.26
C ASN A 283 11.13 -2.52 -7.02
N ASN A 284 11.51 -3.09 -8.16
CA ASN A 284 12.60 -2.61 -9.00
C ASN A 284 12.16 -2.47 -10.47
N PRO A 285 12.85 -1.67 -11.29
CA PRO A 285 12.53 -1.52 -12.71
C PRO A 285 12.47 -2.82 -13.52
N TRP A 286 13.23 -3.84 -13.10
CA TRP A 286 13.35 -5.13 -13.76
C TRP A 286 12.40 -6.21 -13.23
N ASP A 287 11.72 -5.98 -12.10
CA ASP A 287 10.74 -6.95 -11.60
C ASP A 287 9.47 -6.89 -12.46
N PHE A 288 8.86 -8.04 -12.73
CA PHE A 288 7.67 -8.12 -13.59
C PHE A 288 6.45 -7.40 -13.00
N GLY A 289 6.37 -7.34 -11.67
CA GLY A 289 5.22 -6.83 -10.96
C GLY A 289 4.02 -7.77 -11.01
N ALA A 290 2.86 -7.23 -10.70
CA ALA A 290 1.59 -7.95 -10.73
C ALA A 290 0.96 -7.92 -12.13
N TYR A 291 0.09 -8.90 -12.38
CA TYR A 291 -0.69 -9.03 -13.60
C TYR A 291 -2.16 -8.74 -13.32
N PHE A 292 -2.77 -7.93 -14.18
CA PHE A 292 -4.15 -7.48 -14.02
C PHE A 292 -4.96 -7.83 -15.26
N ALA A 293 -6.18 -8.32 -15.06
CA ALA A 293 -7.19 -8.25 -16.12
C ALA A 293 -7.62 -6.79 -16.28
N TRP A 294 -7.95 -6.37 -17.50
CA TRP A 294 -8.21 -4.96 -17.78
C TRP A 294 -9.44 -4.47 -17.02
N GLY A 295 -9.31 -3.38 -16.26
CA GLY A 295 -10.39 -2.85 -15.42
C GLY A 295 -10.59 -3.59 -14.10
N GLU A 296 -9.69 -4.51 -13.73
CA GLU A 296 -9.63 -5.11 -12.40
C GLU A 296 -8.45 -4.55 -11.61
N ILE A 297 -8.65 -4.39 -10.31
CA ILE A 297 -7.74 -3.67 -9.40
C ILE A 297 -6.94 -4.60 -8.50
N GLU A 298 -7.39 -5.85 -8.39
CA GLU A 298 -6.69 -6.92 -7.67
C GLU A 298 -6.00 -7.85 -8.69
N PRO A 299 -4.76 -8.28 -8.45
CA PRO A 299 -4.11 -9.28 -9.29
C PRO A 299 -4.90 -10.60 -9.28
N LYS A 300 -5.09 -11.22 -10.45
CA LYS A 300 -5.74 -12.54 -10.51
C LYS A 300 -4.75 -13.66 -10.28
N GLN A 301 -5.22 -14.69 -9.57
CA GLN A 301 -4.56 -15.99 -9.48
C GLN A 301 -4.53 -16.68 -10.85
N GLU A 302 -3.46 -17.45 -11.07
CA GLU A 302 -2.95 -17.94 -12.35
C GLU A 302 -3.96 -18.69 -13.24
N SER A 303 -4.96 -19.35 -12.64
CA SER A 303 -5.99 -20.13 -13.36
C SER A 303 -7.18 -19.30 -13.86
N ASN A 304 -7.25 -18.01 -13.56
CA ASN A 304 -8.50 -17.24 -13.63
C ASN A 304 -8.56 -16.18 -14.75
N TYR A 305 -7.65 -16.21 -15.72
CA TYR A 305 -7.70 -15.34 -16.91
C TYR A 305 -8.61 -15.93 -18.00
N ASN A 306 -9.89 -16.09 -17.67
CA ASN A 306 -10.92 -16.59 -18.58
C ASN A 306 -12.17 -15.71 -18.48
N TRP A 307 -12.99 -15.68 -19.53
CA TRP A 307 -14.19 -14.84 -19.56
C TRP A 307 -15.15 -15.13 -18.40
N SER A 308 -15.33 -16.39 -17.97
CA SER A 308 -16.19 -16.69 -16.82
C SER A 308 -15.70 -16.17 -15.47
N ALA A 309 -14.43 -15.82 -15.35
CA ALA A 309 -13.86 -15.25 -14.14
C ALA A 309 -13.59 -13.74 -14.26
N TYR A 310 -13.89 -13.13 -15.42
CA TYR A 310 -13.65 -11.71 -15.67
C TYR A 310 -14.78 -10.86 -15.07
N LYS A 311 -14.42 -9.85 -14.26
CA LYS A 311 -15.35 -9.05 -13.46
C LYS A 311 -16.44 -8.35 -14.28
N TRP A 312 -16.12 -7.95 -15.50
CA TRP A 312 -16.98 -7.10 -16.32
C TRP A 312 -17.65 -7.83 -17.48
N CYS A 313 -18.01 -9.10 -17.28
CA CYS A 313 -18.89 -9.83 -18.17
C CYS A 313 -19.66 -10.96 -17.49
N GLU A 314 -20.75 -11.40 -18.11
CA GLU A 314 -21.51 -12.60 -17.69
C GLU A 314 -21.06 -13.83 -18.49
N GLY A 315 -19.89 -14.37 -18.17
CA GLY A 315 -19.44 -15.66 -18.70
C GLY A 315 -18.74 -15.65 -20.06
N THR A 316 -18.98 -14.64 -20.91
CA THR A 316 -18.47 -14.61 -22.28
C THR A 316 -18.08 -13.22 -22.77
N LYS A 317 -17.27 -13.16 -23.82
CA LYS A 317 -16.92 -11.89 -24.49
C LYS A 317 -18.10 -11.14 -25.14
N ARG A 318 -19.28 -11.76 -25.22
CA ARG A 318 -20.51 -11.19 -25.80
C ARG A 318 -21.49 -10.65 -24.75
N THR A 319 -21.12 -10.71 -23.47
CA THR A 319 -21.98 -10.33 -22.36
C THR A 319 -21.26 -9.33 -21.45
N ILE A 320 -20.61 -8.33 -22.05
CA ILE A 320 -19.86 -7.29 -21.33
C ILE A 320 -20.82 -6.38 -20.58
N THR A 321 -20.51 -6.13 -19.31
CA THR A 321 -21.37 -5.34 -18.40
C THR A 321 -20.85 -3.93 -18.13
N LYS A 322 -19.57 -3.65 -18.45
CA LYS A 322 -18.94 -2.33 -18.25
C LYS A 322 -17.91 -2.02 -19.34
N TYR A 323 -17.82 -0.75 -19.74
CA TYR A 323 -16.99 -0.26 -20.86
C TYR A 323 -17.38 -0.95 -22.16
N CYS A 324 -18.68 -0.96 -22.49
CA CYS A 324 -19.19 -1.57 -23.71
C CYS A 324 -19.49 -0.45 -24.71
N THR A 325 -18.91 -0.52 -25.91
CA THR A 325 -19.10 0.49 -26.97
C THR A 325 -19.93 -0.02 -28.16
N ASP A 326 -20.28 -1.30 -28.19
CA ASP A 326 -21.02 -1.95 -29.27
C ASP A 326 -22.02 -2.95 -28.70
N TRP A 327 -23.30 -2.77 -29.07
CA TRP A 327 -24.44 -3.59 -28.66
C TRP A 327 -24.23 -5.09 -28.93
N SER A 328 -23.44 -5.44 -29.94
CA SER A 328 -23.16 -6.84 -30.32
C SER A 328 -22.38 -7.62 -29.26
N TYR A 329 -21.86 -6.93 -28.26
CA TYR A 329 -21.02 -7.48 -27.18
C TYR A 329 -21.58 -7.25 -25.78
N CYS A 330 -22.72 -6.57 -25.65
CA CYS A 330 -23.35 -6.36 -24.34
C CYS A 330 -24.39 -7.46 -24.07
N ASP A 331 -24.69 -7.70 -22.79
CA ASP A 331 -25.78 -8.59 -22.39
C ASP A 331 -27.15 -8.10 -22.90
N GLU A 332 -28.12 -8.99 -23.07
CA GLU A 332 -29.43 -8.68 -23.66
C GLU A 332 -30.24 -7.64 -22.86
N TYR A 333 -29.84 -7.40 -21.60
CA TYR A 333 -30.45 -6.45 -20.67
C TYR A 333 -29.59 -5.21 -20.38
N ALA A 334 -28.41 -5.06 -21.00
CA ALA A 334 -27.45 -4.00 -20.69
C ALA A 334 -27.20 -3.07 -21.89
N ASP A 335 -27.42 -1.76 -21.69
CA ASP A 335 -27.07 -0.74 -22.68
C ASP A 335 -25.54 -0.48 -22.70
N PRO A 336 -24.93 -0.26 -23.88
CA PRO A 336 -23.55 0.20 -23.99
C PRO A 336 -23.35 1.54 -23.25
N ASP A 337 -22.45 1.58 -22.27
CA ASP A 337 -22.12 2.81 -21.54
C ASP A 337 -21.27 3.80 -22.35
N GLY A 338 -20.69 3.34 -23.48
CA GLY A 338 -19.89 4.15 -24.39
C GLY A 338 -18.57 4.64 -23.80
N LYS A 339 -18.15 4.15 -22.62
CA LYS A 339 -16.92 4.59 -21.96
C LYS A 339 -15.70 3.98 -22.64
N ILE A 340 -14.74 4.83 -23.02
CA ILE A 340 -13.56 4.43 -23.80
C ILE A 340 -12.25 4.40 -23.01
N GLU A 341 -12.26 4.89 -21.78
CA GLU A 341 -11.13 4.85 -20.86
C GLU A 341 -11.57 4.37 -19.48
N LEU A 342 -10.65 3.77 -18.71
CA LEU A 342 -10.92 3.37 -17.33
C LEU A 342 -11.24 4.57 -16.44
N GLU A 343 -12.16 4.34 -15.52
CA GLU A 343 -12.44 5.26 -14.43
C GLU A 343 -11.41 5.02 -13.31
N PRO A 344 -11.10 6.03 -12.47
CA PRO A 344 -10.09 5.89 -11.42
C PRO A 344 -10.31 4.69 -10.47
N MET A 345 -11.56 4.32 -10.20
CA MET A 345 -11.92 3.18 -9.35
C MET A 345 -11.68 1.80 -10.00
N ASP A 346 -11.44 1.75 -11.31
CA ASP A 346 -11.18 0.53 -12.07
C ASP A 346 -9.78 0.52 -12.69
N ASP A 347 -8.99 1.57 -12.47
CA ASP A 347 -7.60 1.66 -12.89
C ASP A 347 -6.69 1.06 -11.81
N ALA A 348 -6.06 -0.06 -12.15
CA ALA A 348 -5.14 -0.76 -11.24
C ALA A 348 -4.01 0.14 -10.73
N ALA A 349 -3.45 1.03 -11.54
CA ALA A 349 -2.39 1.93 -11.07
C ALA A 349 -2.94 2.97 -10.10
N THR A 350 -4.09 3.57 -10.41
CA THR A 350 -4.73 4.55 -9.51
C THR A 350 -5.10 3.94 -8.18
N VAL A 351 -5.70 2.75 -8.17
CA VAL A 351 -6.12 2.10 -6.94
C VAL A 351 -4.93 1.60 -6.12
N ASN A 352 -3.92 1.01 -6.75
CA ASN A 352 -2.78 0.46 -6.02
C ASN A 352 -1.77 1.53 -5.59
N TRP A 353 -1.56 2.59 -6.37
CA TRP A 353 -0.52 3.61 -6.12
C TRP A 353 -1.06 5.00 -5.76
N GLY A 354 -2.38 5.20 -5.79
CA GLY A 354 -3.06 6.44 -5.45
C GLY A 354 -3.38 7.33 -6.66
N SER A 355 -4.22 8.34 -6.44
CA SER A 355 -4.85 9.17 -7.49
C SER A 355 -3.90 10.02 -8.34
N GLN A 356 -2.62 10.11 -7.96
CA GLN A 356 -1.58 10.73 -8.79
C GLN A 356 -1.04 9.81 -9.90
N TRP A 357 -1.38 8.51 -9.90
CA TRP A 357 -0.94 7.52 -10.87
C TRP A 357 -2.11 6.95 -11.66
N GLN A 358 -1.87 6.60 -12.92
CA GLN A 358 -2.85 5.91 -13.76
C GLN A 358 -2.16 5.00 -14.79
N MET A 359 -2.91 4.08 -15.40
CA MET A 359 -2.44 3.42 -16.62
C MET A 359 -2.26 4.45 -17.75
N PRO A 360 -1.26 4.29 -18.63
CA PRO A 360 -1.09 5.18 -19.77
C PRO A 360 -2.28 5.06 -20.71
N SER A 361 -2.70 6.18 -21.31
CA SER A 361 -3.62 6.15 -22.45
C SER A 361 -2.93 5.61 -23.70
N LEU A 362 -3.71 5.20 -24.70
CA LEU A 362 -3.19 4.85 -26.02
C LEU A 362 -2.32 5.98 -26.61
N ALA A 363 -2.73 7.24 -26.44
CA ALA A 363 -1.98 8.39 -26.94
C ALA A 363 -0.59 8.51 -26.29
N GLN A 364 -0.49 8.29 -24.98
CA GLN A 364 0.79 8.29 -24.25
C GLN A 364 1.67 7.11 -24.65
N CYS A 365 1.09 5.92 -24.85
CA CYS A 365 1.82 4.77 -25.39
C CYS A 365 2.38 5.10 -26.79
N LEU A 366 1.55 5.60 -27.71
CA LEU A 366 1.99 5.95 -29.07
C LEU A 366 3.07 7.05 -29.09
N GLU A 367 3.01 8.00 -28.15
CA GLU A 367 4.06 9.00 -28.01
C GLU A 367 5.38 8.39 -27.53
N LEU A 368 5.33 7.49 -26.53
CA LEU A 368 6.51 6.76 -26.05
C LEU A 368 7.15 5.94 -27.17
N LEU A 369 6.35 5.37 -28.08
CA LEU A 369 6.79 4.60 -29.24
C LEU A 369 7.30 5.46 -30.41
N ASN A 370 7.10 6.77 -30.37
CA ASN A 370 7.37 7.61 -31.53
C ASN A 370 8.88 7.72 -31.77
N PRO A 371 9.39 7.28 -32.93
CA PRO A 371 10.83 7.28 -33.23
C PRO A 371 11.41 8.69 -33.35
N ASN A 372 10.60 9.76 -33.42
CA ASN A 372 11.10 11.12 -33.35
C ASN A 372 11.48 11.54 -31.92
N TYR A 373 10.91 10.90 -30.89
CA TYR A 373 11.09 11.29 -29.49
C TYR A 373 11.94 10.31 -28.71
N THR A 374 11.87 9.02 -29.02
CA THR A 374 12.60 7.97 -28.28
C THR A 374 13.45 7.09 -29.19
N THR A 375 14.42 6.43 -28.57
CA THR A 375 15.10 5.25 -29.11
C THR A 375 14.92 4.10 -28.13
N TRP A 376 14.93 2.88 -28.61
CA TRP A 376 14.88 1.71 -27.75
C TRP A 376 16.00 0.73 -28.08
N MET A 377 16.38 -0.07 -27.08
CA MET A 377 17.28 -1.20 -27.28
C MET A 377 16.83 -2.39 -26.42
N TRP A 378 16.91 -3.58 -26.99
CA TRP A 378 16.78 -4.80 -26.21
C TRP A 378 18.02 -4.99 -25.33
N THR A 379 17.83 -5.23 -24.04
CA THR A 379 18.92 -5.34 -23.08
C THR A 379 18.53 -6.21 -21.89
N GLN A 380 19.45 -6.33 -20.94
CA GLN A 380 19.26 -7.08 -19.70
C GLN A 380 19.60 -6.18 -18.52
N GLN A 381 18.73 -6.16 -17.51
CA GLN A 381 18.94 -5.44 -16.27
C GLN A 381 18.68 -6.39 -15.10
N ASN A 382 19.68 -6.55 -14.23
CA ASN A 382 19.66 -7.53 -13.13
C ASN A 382 19.18 -8.92 -13.58
N GLU A 383 19.82 -9.44 -14.62
CA GLU A 383 19.53 -10.76 -15.22
C GLU A 383 18.15 -10.91 -15.90
N VAL A 384 17.31 -9.87 -15.89
CA VAL A 384 16.01 -9.86 -16.58
C VAL A 384 16.12 -9.20 -17.94
N TYR A 385 15.67 -9.88 -19.00
CA TYR A 385 15.59 -9.30 -20.35
C TYR A 385 14.43 -8.32 -20.47
N GLY A 386 14.58 -7.33 -21.33
CA GLY A 386 13.54 -6.36 -21.62
C GLY A 386 14.01 -5.26 -22.55
N ILE A 387 13.21 -4.20 -22.66
CA ILE A 387 13.50 -3.06 -23.52
C ILE A 387 13.86 -1.83 -22.68
N LYS A 388 14.95 -1.18 -23.03
CA LYS A 388 15.32 0.13 -22.48
C LYS A 388 14.92 1.21 -23.48
N ILE A 389 13.94 2.03 -23.11
CA ILE A 389 13.45 3.15 -23.92
C ILE A 389 14.11 4.42 -23.41
N THR A 390 14.80 5.15 -24.28
CA THR A 390 15.61 6.32 -23.98
C THR A 390 15.08 7.54 -24.72
N SER A 391 14.88 8.65 -24.00
CA SER A 391 14.51 9.92 -24.59
C SER A 391 15.65 10.49 -25.44
N LYS A 392 15.33 10.94 -26.64
CA LYS A 392 16.27 11.69 -27.49
C LYS A 392 16.52 13.11 -26.99
N ARG A 393 15.66 13.65 -26.13
CA ARG A 393 15.74 15.03 -25.65
C ARG A 393 16.72 15.17 -24.48
N ASN A 394 16.59 14.31 -23.46
CA ASN A 394 17.36 14.43 -22.23
C ASN A 394 18.20 13.18 -21.89
N GLY A 395 18.14 12.12 -22.70
CA GLY A 395 18.92 10.89 -22.50
C GLY A 395 18.49 10.04 -21.31
N LYS A 396 17.45 10.43 -20.55
CA LYS A 396 16.86 9.58 -19.50
C LYS A 396 16.12 8.41 -20.13
N SER A 397 15.95 7.35 -19.35
CA SER A 397 15.40 6.09 -19.85
C SER A 397 14.56 5.36 -18.83
N ILE A 398 13.57 4.61 -19.30
CA ILE A 398 12.85 3.59 -18.54
C ILE A 398 13.21 2.19 -19.05
N PHE A 399 13.10 1.19 -18.18
CA PHE A 399 13.25 -0.22 -18.52
C PHE A 399 11.91 -0.93 -18.35
N LEU A 400 11.45 -1.61 -19.40
CA LEU A 400 10.26 -2.46 -19.37
C LEU A 400 10.72 -3.92 -19.50
N PRO A 401 10.60 -4.74 -18.44
CA PRO A 401 10.99 -6.13 -18.49
C PRO A 401 10.11 -6.92 -19.46
N ALA A 402 10.65 -7.96 -20.07
CA ALA A 402 9.89 -8.90 -20.87
C ALA A 402 9.10 -9.83 -19.95
N THR A 403 7.87 -9.41 -19.63
CA THR A 403 7.01 -10.05 -18.62
C THR A 403 6.44 -11.39 -19.08
N GLY A 404 6.48 -11.71 -20.37
CA GLY A 404 5.87 -12.90 -20.97
C GLY A 404 4.36 -13.00 -20.72
N ASP A 405 3.82 -14.20 -20.90
CA ASP A 405 2.44 -14.52 -20.49
C ASP A 405 2.37 -14.92 -19.00
N PRO A 406 1.32 -14.53 -18.26
CA PRO A 406 1.07 -15.07 -16.94
C PRO A 406 0.86 -16.60 -17.03
N PRO A 407 1.28 -17.37 -16.02
CA PRO A 407 1.75 -16.92 -14.72
C PRO A 407 3.28 -16.85 -14.52
N HIS A 408 4.09 -17.17 -15.53
CA HIS A 408 5.51 -17.47 -15.29
C HIS A 408 6.47 -16.74 -16.22
N GLY A 409 6.04 -15.68 -16.91
CA GLY A 409 6.86 -15.13 -17.99
C GLY A 409 7.25 -16.21 -18.99
N LYS A 410 6.33 -17.15 -19.24
CA LYS A 410 6.58 -18.22 -20.18
C LYS A 410 6.62 -17.61 -21.57
N PHE A 411 7.81 -17.64 -22.12
CA PHE A 411 8.08 -17.43 -23.53
C PHE A 411 7.37 -18.54 -24.32
N SER A 412 6.98 -18.25 -25.56
CA SER A 412 6.33 -19.25 -26.41
C SER A 412 7.20 -20.51 -26.52
N ALA A 413 6.65 -21.62 -27.03
CA ALA A 413 7.42 -22.87 -27.21
C ALA A 413 8.73 -22.71 -28.02
N ASP A 414 8.93 -21.55 -28.64
CA ASP A 414 10.10 -21.14 -29.43
C ASP A 414 11.05 -20.18 -28.66
N ASP A 415 10.97 -20.09 -27.32
CA ASP A 415 11.78 -19.20 -26.48
C ASP A 415 11.69 -17.70 -26.83
N ILE A 416 10.56 -17.25 -27.41
CA ILE A 416 10.36 -15.84 -27.77
C ILE A 416 10.18 -15.01 -26.50
N ILE A 417 11.15 -14.14 -26.22
CA ILE A 417 11.11 -13.22 -25.08
C ILE A 417 10.29 -11.97 -25.43
N PHE A 418 9.14 -11.80 -24.77
CA PHE A 418 8.20 -10.69 -24.99
C PHE A 418 7.59 -10.17 -23.68
N GLY A 419 6.83 -9.07 -23.75
CA GLY A 419 6.05 -8.54 -22.63
C GLY A 419 4.90 -7.66 -23.10
N PHE A 420 3.84 -7.57 -22.30
CA PHE A 420 2.65 -6.78 -22.60
C PHE A 420 2.26 -5.91 -21.41
N TYR A 421 1.84 -4.68 -21.73
CA TYR A 421 1.51 -3.65 -20.77
C TYR A 421 0.17 -3.01 -21.11
N TRP A 422 -0.77 -3.03 -20.17
CA TRP A 422 -2.08 -2.42 -20.42
C TRP A 422 -1.99 -0.91 -20.59
N SER A 423 -2.76 -0.39 -21.55
CA SER A 423 -3.21 1.00 -21.54
C SER A 423 -4.59 1.08 -20.89
N ARG A 424 -4.99 2.26 -20.41
CA ARG A 424 -6.36 2.50 -19.92
C ARG A 424 -7.39 2.68 -21.03
N THR A 425 -7.01 2.57 -22.31
CA THR A 425 -7.88 2.87 -23.46
C THR A 425 -8.44 1.61 -24.09
N ILE A 426 -9.76 1.58 -24.34
CA ILE A 426 -10.44 0.45 -24.97
C ILE A 426 -10.29 0.45 -26.49
N ASN A 427 -10.40 -0.74 -27.11
CA ASN A 427 -10.61 -0.83 -28.55
C ASN A 427 -12.10 -0.64 -28.87
N THR A 428 -12.45 0.48 -29.52
CA THR A 428 -13.85 0.83 -29.81
C THR A 428 -14.52 -0.07 -30.85
N HIS A 429 -13.76 -0.78 -31.68
CA HIS A 429 -14.28 -1.72 -32.67
C HIS A 429 -14.51 -3.12 -32.08
N TYR A 430 -13.76 -3.45 -31.03
CA TYR A 430 -13.83 -4.72 -30.33
C TYR A 430 -13.84 -4.45 -28.82
N PRO A 431 -14.99 -4.11 -28.20
CA PRO A 431 -15.05 -3.68 -26.79
C PRO A 431 -14.68 -4.78 -25.79
N HIS A 432 -14.56 -6.03 -26.24
CA HIS A 432 -13.96 -7.13 -25.48
C HIS A 432 -12.43 -7.03 -25.40
N ARG A 433 -11.81 -6.05 -26.06
CA ARG A 433 -10.37 -5.83 -26.12
C ARG A 433 -9.98 -4.42 -25.69
N ALA A 434 -8.79 -4.30 -25.13
CA ALA A 434 -8.17 -3.03 -24.78
C ALA A 434 -6.80 -2.91 -25.44
N TYR A 435 -6.32 -1.67 -25.62
CA TYR A 435 -5.00 -1.42 -26.18
C TYR A 435 -3.89 -1.75 -25.18
N SER A 436 -2.80 -2.29 -25.68
CA SER A 436 -1.61 -2.60 -24.90
C SER A 436 -0.33 -2.22 -25.64
N LEU A 437 0.73 -1.98 -24.89
CA LEU A 437 2.09 -1.88 -25.39
C LEU A 437 2.73 -3.27 -25.36
N GLY A 438 3.18 -3.75 -26.51
CA GLY A 438 3.90 -5.01 -26.68
C GLY A 438 5.39 -4.78 -26.94
N ILE A 439 6.24 -5.58 -26.30
CA ILE A 439 7.70 -5.55 -26.47
C ILE A 439 8.19 -6.94 -26.88
N THR A 440 9.12 -7.00 -27.83
CA THR A 440 9.85 -8.23 -28.22
C THR A 440 11.30 -7.88 -28.52
N PHE A 441 12.15 -8.89 -28.72
CA PHE A 441 13.54 -8.69 -29.16
C PHE A 441 13.64 -7.85 -30.44
N GLU A 442 12.69 -8.01 -31.37
CA GLU A 442 12.74 -7.40 -32.70
C GLU A 442 11.96 -6.09 -32.80
N ASN A 443 11.01 -5.85 -31.90
CA ASN A 443 10.05 -4.77 -32.08
C ASN A 443 9.47 -4.21 -30.78
N ILE A 444 9.00 -2.97 -30.88
CA ILE A 444 8.11 -2.36 -29.91
C ILE A 444 6.85 -1.89 -30.65
N MET A 445 5.68 -2.26 -30.17
CA MET A 445 4.43 -2.09 -30.91
C MET A 445 3.26 -1.79 -29.99
N ASN A 446 2.25 -1.13 -30.54
CA ASN A 446 0.94 -1.01 -29.91
C ASN A 446 0.04 -2.11 -30.48
N ASP A 447 -0.56 -2.90 -29.61
CA ASP A 447 -1.46 -4.01 -29.95
C ASP A 447 -2.77 -3.87 -29.15
N PHE A 448 -3.67 -4.84 -29.25
CA PHE A 448 -4.88 -4.91 -28.47
C PHE A 448 -5.29 -6.36 -28.24
N TYR A 449 -5.66 -6.66 -27.00
CA TYR A 449 -5.94 -8.03 -26.55
C TYR A 449 -7.21 -8.11 -25.73
N ASP A 450 -7.72 -9.33 -25.60
CA ASP A 450 -8.90 -9.63 -24.81
C ASP A 450 -8.71 -9.15 -23.35
N ARG A 451 -9.70 -8.42 -22.83
CA ARG A 451 -9.65 -7.76 -21.52
C ARG A 451 -9.53 -8.72 -20.34
N ASN A 452 -9.85 -10.00 -20.54
CA ASN A 452 -9.68 -11.05 -19.54
C ASN A 452 -8.24 -11.57 -19.43
N SER A 453 -7.32 -11.13 -20.28
CA SER A 453 -5.89 -11.48 -20.20
C SER A 453 -5.19 -10.73 -19.07
N GLY A 454 -4.19 -11.37 -18.44
CA GLY A 454 -3.39 -10.76 -17.38
C GLY A 454 -2.14 -10.12 -17.94
N TYR A 455 -2.04 -8.79 -17.90
CA TYR A 455 -0.83 -8.07 -18.31
C TYR A 455 -0.35 -7.12 -17.22
N SER A 456 0.93 -6.77 -17.30
CA SER A 456 1.54 -5.83 -16.39
C SER A 456 1.03 -4.41 -16.61
N VAL A 457 1.18 -3.57 -15.60
CA VAL A 457 0.81 -2.16 -15.66
C VAL A 457 2.05 -1.32 -15.37
N ARG A 458 2.38 -0.41 -16.28
CA ARG A 458 3.45 0.60 -16.12
C ARG A 458 2.80 1.97 -15.92
N PRO A 459 2.71 2.47 -14.68
CA PRO A 459 1.98 3.71 -14.41
C PRO A 459 2.62 4.96 -15.02
N VAL A 460 1.79 6.00 -15.19
CA VAL A 460 2.18 7.36 -15.59
C VAL A 460 1.54 8.42 -14.70
#